data_AF-A0A3D3XVQ9-F1
#
_entry.id   AF-A0A3D3XVQ9-F1
#
_cell.length_a   1.000
_cell.length_b   1.000
_cell.length_c   1.000
_cell.angle_alpha   90.00
_cell.angle_beta   90.00
_cell.angle_gamma   90.00
#
_symmetry.space_group_name_H-M   'P 1'
#
loop_
_entity.id
_entity.type
_entity.pdbx_description
1 polymer ?
#
loop_
_entity_poly.entity_id
_entity_poly.type
_entity_poly.pdbx_seq_one_letter_code
_entity_poly.pdbx_strand_id
1 'polypeptide(L)' 'MESSTESFYWYDLETTGIDTQRDRIVQFAGLRTDLNLNPIEEPFVTYVRLAPEILPS' A
#
# COMPACT_ATOMS: atom_id res chain seq x y z
N MET A 1 24.08 -14.73 -10.30
CA MET A 1 23.52 -13.48 -9.73
C MET A 1 22.26 -13.21 -10.50
N GLU A 2 21.10 -13.39 -9.87
CA GLU A 2 19.80 -13.19 -10.53
C GLU A 2 19.69 -11.74 -11.01
N SER A 3 19.40 -11.60 -12.30
CA SER A 3 18.96 -10.36 -12.93
C SER A 3 17.78 -9.82 -12.13
N SER A 4 17.78 -8.54 -11.77
CA SER A 4 16.60 -7.86 -11.26
C SER A 4 15.44 -8.12 -12.23
N THR A 5 14.51 -8.98 -11.86
CA THR A 5 13.32 -9.29 -12.65
C THR A 5 12.41 -8.07 -12.59
N GLU A 6 12.25 -7.40 -13.72
CA GLU A 6 11.33 -6.28 -13.86
C GLU A 6 9.94 -6.71 -13.38
N SER A 7 9.33 -5.89 -12.53
CA SER A 7 8.04 -6.18 -11.90
C SER A 7 7.26 -4.89 -11.65
N PHE A 8 5.94 -5.01 -11.54
CA PHE A 8 5.07 -3.94 -11.05
C PHE A 8 4.75 -4.18 -9.59
N TYR A 9 4.66 -3.09 -8.81
CA TYR A 9 4.08 -3.14 -7.49
C TYR A 9 2.84 -2.27 -7.45
N TRP A 10 1.68 -2.92 -7.38
CA TRP A 10 0.38 -2.28 -7.28
C TRP A 10 0.12 -1.99 -5.81
N TYR A 11 -0.47 -0.84 -5.51
CA TYR A 11 -0.89 -0.52 -4.15
C TYR A 11 -2.11 0.39 -4.14
N ASP A 12 -2.79 0.37 -3.00
CA ASP A 12 -3.87 1.30 -2.69
C ASP A 12 -3.78 1.74 -1.22
N LEU A 13 -4.30 2.94 -0.94
CA LEU A 13 -4.27 3.56 0.38
C LEU A 13 -5.68 3.92 0.82
N GLU A 14 -6.07 3.41 1.99
CA GLU A 14 -7.24 3.93 2.70
C GLU A 14 -6.77 4.93 3.73
N THR A 15 -7.44 6.08 3.81
CA THR A 15 -6.99 7.25 4.57
C THR A 15 -8.10 7.79 5.46
N THR A 16 -7.74 8.63 6.44
CA THR A 16 -8.71 9.29 7.33
C THR A 16 -9.59 10.34 6.62
N GLY A 17 -9.23 10.74 5.40
CA GLY A 17 -9.86 11.80 4.63
C GLY A 17 -9.09 12.07 3.32
N ILE A 18 -9.54 13.06 2.54
CA ILE A 18 -9.04 13.30 1.17
C ILE A 18 -7.85 14.29 1.09
N ASP A 19 -7.48 14.94 2.19
CA ASP A 19 -6.37 15.89 2.22
C ASP A 19 -5.04 15.15 2.40
N THR A 20 -4.37 14.87 1.28
CA THR A 20 -3.07 14.17 1.24
C THR A 20 -1.98 14.76 2.15
N GLN A 21 -2.06 16.04 2.54
CA GLN A 21 -1.08 16.66 3.43
C GLN A 21 -1.42 16.46 4.91
N ARG A 22 -2.70 16.38 5.26
CA ARG A 22 -3.19 16.40 6.66
C ARG A 22 -3.71 15.05 7.13
N ASP A 23 -4.39 14.33 6.25
CA ASP A 23 -4.99 13.03 6.55
C ASP A 23 -3.94 11.93 6.60
N ARG A 24 -4.23 10.88 7.37
CA ARG A 24 -3.31 9.79 7.66
C ARG A 24 -3.78 8.51 7.01
N ILE A 25 -2.84 7.68 6.57
CA ILE A 25 -3.11 6.33 6.08
C ILE A 25 -3.62 5.49 7.25
N VAL A 26 -4.72 4.77 7.06
CA VAL A 26 -5.27 3.80 8.01
C VAL A 26 -5.00 2.36 7.57
N GLN A 27 -4.88 2.12 6.26
CA GLN A 27 -4.55 0.83 5.68
C GLN A 27 -3.66 0.99 4.45
N PHE A 28 -2.74 0.05 4.27
CA PHE A 28 -2.03 -0.17 3.02
C PHE A 28 -2.32 -1.57 2.51
N ALA A 29 -2.64 -1.69 1.22
CA ALA A 29 -2.72 -2.96 0.51
C ALA A 29 -1.82 -2.91 -0.73
N GLY A 30 -1.06 -3.98 -0.98
CA GLY A 30 -0.17 -4.05 -2.14
C GLY A 30 0.04 -5.46 -2.67
N LEU A 31 0.37 -5.56 -3.95
CA LEU A 31 0.62 -6.81 -4.65
C LEU A 31 1.69 -6.62 -5.74
N ARG A 32 2.66 -7.53 -5.77
CA ARG A 32 3.68 -7.55 -6.83
C ARG A 32 3.26 -8.50 -7.95
N THR A 33 3.42 -8.05 -9.19
CA THR A 33 3.25 -8.88 -10.38
C THR A 33 4.48 -8.87 -11.27
N ASP A 34 4.63 -9.90 -12.10
CA ASP A 34 5.52 -9.87 -13.25
C ASP A 34 4.98 -8.90 -14.34
N LEU A 35 5.70 -8.78 -15.46
CA LEU A 35 5.30 -7.94 -16.58
C LEU A 35 4.06 -8.46 -17.34
N ASN A 36 3.66 -9.71 -17.12
CA ASN A 36 2.45 -10.31 -17.67
C ASN A 36 1.26 -10.22 -16.69
N LEU A 37 1.41 -9.48 -15.59
CA LEU A 37 0.41 -9.28 -14.54
C LEU A 37 0.07 -10.55 -13.73
N ASN A 38 0.98 -11.53 -13.69
CA ASN A 38 0.86 -12.67 -12.79
C ASN A 38 1.42 -12.31 -11.40
N PRO A 39 0.71 -12.62 -10.29
CA PRO A 39 1.24 -12.42 -8.94
C PRO A 39 2.57 -13.15 -8.70
N ILE A 40 3.54 -12.47 -8.10
CA ILE A 40 4.85 -13.03 -7.71
C ILE A 40 4.85 -13.51 -6.26
N GLU A 41 4.09 -12.83 -5.39
CA GLU A 41 4.03 -13.08 -3.96
C GLU A 41 2.62 -12.88 -3.43
N GLU A 42 2.39 -13.30 -2.17
CA GLU A 42 1.12 -13.05 -1.49
C GLU A 42 0.90 -11.55 -1.28
N PRO A 43 -0.36 -11.06 -1.32
CA PRO A 43 -0.66 -9.66 -1.05
C PRO A 43 -0.15 -9.21 0.32
N PHE A 44 0.41 -8.00 0.38
CA PHE A 44 0.75 -7.36 1.64
C PHE A 44 -0.38 -6.43 2.07
N VAL A 45 -1.06 -6.76 3.16
CA VAL A 45 -2.13 -5.95 3.75
C VAL A 45 -1.79 -5.65 5.20
N THR A 46 -1.79 -4.37 5.57
CA THR A 46 -1.52 -3.95 6.94
C THR A 46 -2.35 -2.75 7.35
N TYR A 47 -2.58 -2.62 8.66
CA TYR A 47 -3.31 -1.53 9.27
C TYR A 47 -2.37 -0.65 10.08
N VAL A 48 -2.56 0.66 9.97
CA VAL A 48 -1.74 1.65 10.67
C VAL A 48 -2.44 2.04 11.96
N ARG A 49 -1.77 1.84 13.10
CA ARG A 49 -2.22 2.41 14.37
C ARG A 49 -2.03 3.91 14.33
N LEU A 50 -3.12 4.67 14.30
CA LEU A 50 -3.09 6.13 14.34
C LEU A 50 -2.61 6.63 15.71
N ALA A 51 -1.96 7.80 15.68
CA ALA A 51 -1.63 8.52 16.89
C ALA A 51 -2.93 9.04 17.56
N PRO A 52 -3.00 9.11 18.90
CA PRO A 52 -4.24 9.44 19.62
C PRO A 52 -4.87 10.80 19.27
N GLU A 53 -4.07 11.74 18.77
CA GLU A 53 -4.47 13.09 18.37
C GLU A 53 -5.12 13.16 16.98
N ILE A 54 -5.09 12.07 16.20
CA ILE A 54 -5.70 12.02 14.87
C ILE A 54 -7.19 11.65 15.00
N LEU A 55 -8.06 12.57 14.59
CA LEU A 55 -9.50 12.34 14.49
C LEU A 55 -9.88 12.12 13.02
N PRO A 56 -10.62 11.05 12.68
CA PRO A 56 -11.14 10.84 11.33
C PRO A 56 -12.14 11.95 10.95
N SER A 57 -12.15 12.34 9.68
CA SER A 57 -13.12 13.28 9.11
C SER A 57 -14.37 12.59 8.58
#